data_AF-A0A363TLT1-F1
#
_entry.id   AF-A0A363TLT1-F1
#
_cell.length_a   1.000
_cell.length_b   1.000
_cell.length_c   1.000
_cell.angle_alpha   90.00
_cell.angle_beta   90.00
_cell.angle_gamma   90.00
#
_symmetry.space_group_name_H-M   'P 1'
#
loop_
_entity.id
_entity.type
_entity.pdbx_description
1 polymer ?
#
loop_
_entity_poly.entity_id
_entity_poly.type
_entity_poly.pdbx_seq_one_letter_code
_entity_poly.pdbx_strand_id
1 'polypeptide(L)'
;MPLLQWKSQYSVGVEAVDHEHRELIDLINRLYDQLAAGRSKVQVDAFFGDLFKGISAHFALEERFMREHGYDQLTQHKGDHERLLDEIRDIMDDFVDDKELDTARLAERLEAWFARHFETHDARLHKALGAHPH
;
A
#
# COMPACT_ATOMS: atom_id res chain seq x y z
N MET A 1 -11.50 13.09 -9.05
CA MET A 1 -11.07 11.80 -9.62
C MET A 1 -10.27 11.08 -8.56
N PRO A 2 -10.36 9.75 -8.43
CA PRO A 2 -9.59 9.03 -7.43
C PRO A 2 -8.09 9.20 -7.73
N LEU A 3 -7.27 9.24 -6.68
CA LEU A 3 -5.82 9.30 -6.79
C LEU A 3 -5.28 8.02 -7.46
N LEU A 4 -5.79 6.87 -7.00
CA LEU A 4 -5.41 5.56 -7.50
C LEU A 4 -6.61 4.87 -8.15
N GLN A 5 -6.37 4.19 -9.28
CA GLN A 5 -7.35 3.34 -9.93
C GLN A 5 -6.80 1.92 -10.01
N TRP A 6 -7.65 0.92 -9.74
CA TRP A 6 -7.29 -0.48 -9.97
C TRP A 6 -6.87 -0.70 -11.42
N LYS A 7 -5.76 -1.40 -11.60
CA LYS A 7 -5.23 -1.82 -12.91
C LYS A 7 -4.96 -3.33 -12.85
N SER A 8 -5.13 -4.02 -13.98
CA SER A 8 -4.88 -5.47 -14.05
C SER A 8 -3.45 -5.86 -13.65
N GLN A 9 -2.48 -4.96 -13.83
CA GLN A 9 -1.10 -5.15 -13.41
C GLN A 9 -0.91 -5.27 -11.88
N TYR A 10 -1.92 -4.90 -11.08
CA TYR A 10 -1.91 -5.04 -9.62
C TYR A 10 -2.46 -6.39 -9.15
N SER A 11 -2.97 -7.20 -10.07
CA SER A 11 -3.41 -8.56 -9.75
C SER A 11 -2.20 -9.47 -9.60
N VAL A 12 -2.17 -10.27 -8.53
CA VAL A 12 -1.22 -11.38 -8.35
C VAL A 12 -1.85 -12.73 -8.71
N GLY A 13 -3.09 -12.73 -9.21
CA GLY A 13 -3.81 -13.94 -9.60
C GLY A 13 -4.39 -14.73 -8.42
N VAL A 14 -4.28 -14.21 -7.19
CA VAL A 14 -4.86 -14.79 -5.99
C VAL A 14 -5.98 -13.87 -5.52
N GLU A 15 -7.24 -14.33 -5.62
CA GLU A 15 -8.43 -13.50 -5.37
C GLU A 15 -8.40 -12.79 -4.00
N ALA A 16 -7.93 -13.48 -2.96
CA ALA A 16 -7.82 -12.93 -1.62
C ALA A 16 -6.79 -11.78 -1.54
N VAL A 17 -5.64 -11.91 -2.20
CA VAL A 17 -4.61 -10.87 -2.21
C VAL A 17 -5.04 -9.69 -3.09
N ASP A 18 -5.64 -9.99 -4.25
CA ASP A 18 -6.20 -8.96 -5.13
C ASP A 18 -7.32 -8.16 -4.46
N HIS A 19 -8.07 -8.78 -3.55
CA HIS A 19 -9.08 -8.10 -2.74
C HIS A 19 -8.44 -7.08 -1.80
N GLU A 20 -7.41 -7.48 -1.06
CA GLU A 20 -6.68 -6.60 -0.14
C GLU A 20 -6.00 -5.44 -0.89
N HIS A 21 -5.44 -5.68 -2.08
CA HIS A 21 -4.91 -4.61 -2.92
C HIS A 21 -5.97 -3.56 -3.31
N ARG A 22 -7.20 -3.99 -3.60
CA ARG A 22 -8.32 -3.07 -3.86
C ARG A 22 -8.71 -2.31 -2.59
N GLU A 23 -8.73 -2.96 -1.44
CA GLU A 23 -8.99 -2.30 -0.16
C GLU A 23 -7.93 -1.24 0.17
N LEU A 24 -6.65 -1.53 -0.10
CA LEU A 24 -5.56 -0.56 0.06
C LEU A 24 -5.72 0.66 -0.87
N ILE A 25 -6.08 0.43 -2.14
CA ILE A 25 -6.40 1.53 -3.08
C ILE A 25 -7.54 2.39 -2.54
N ASP A 26 -8.60 1.76 -2.05
CA ASP A 26 -9.75 2.46 -1.49
C ASP A 26 -9.37 3.26 -0.23
N LEU A 27 -8.52 2.72 0.64
CA LEU A 27 -8.00 3.44 1.81
C LEU A 27 -7.19 4.68 1.41
N ILE A 28 -6.27 4.54 0.45
CA ILE A 28 -5.46 5.66 -0.05
C ILE A 28 -6.34 6.72 -0.72
N ASN A 29 -7.31 6.30 -1.53
CA ASN A 29 -8.27 7.22 -2.15
C ASN A 29 -9.12 7.97 -1.12
N ARG A 30 -9.58 7.28 -0.06
CA ARG A 30 -10.33 7.93 1.03
C ARG A 30 -9.48 8.96 1.77
N LEU A 31 -8.21 8.65 2.04
CA LEU A 31 -7.25 9.59 2.63
C LEU A 31 -7.10 10.83 1.73
N TYR A 32 -6.89 10.62 0.43
CA TYR A 32 -6.79 11.70 -0.55
C TYR A 32 -8.05 12.58 -0.60
N ASP A 33 -9.25 11.98 -0.62
CA ASP A 33 -10.50 12.72 -0.61
C ASP A 33 -10.66 13.58 0.66
N GLN A 34 -10.20 13.07 1.82
CA GLN A 34 -10.23 13.86 3.06
C GLN A 34 -9.26 15.04 3.01
N LEU A 35 -8.08 14.84 2.44
CA LEU A 35 -7.11 15.91 2.21
C LEU A 35 -7.68 16.99 1.28
N ALA A 36 -8.28 16.57 0.16
CA ALA A 36 -8.90 17.47 -0.80
C ALA A 36 -10.10 18.24 -0.22
N ALA A 37 -10.80 17.66 0.77
CA ALA A 37 -11.90 18.32 1.48
C ALA A 37 -11.44 19.36 2.52
N GLY A 38 -10.13 19.59 2.69
CA GLY A 38 -9.60 20.57 3.64
C GLY A 38 -9.82 20.17 5.10
N ARG A 39 -9.83 18.87 5.40
CA ARG A 39 -9.98 18.38 6.77
C ARG A 39 -8.84 18.84 7.67
N SER A 40 -9.11 18.89 8.98
CA SER A 40 -8.10 19.25 9.97
C SER A 40 -6.99 18.20 10.03
N LYS A 41 -5.79 18.64 10.40
CA LYS A 41 -4.60 17.80 10.58
C LYS A 41 -4.84 16.58 11.49
N VAL A 42 -5.61 16.76 12.58
CA VAL A 42 -6.01 15.69 13.50
C VAL A 42 -6.84 14.60 12.82
N GLN A 43 -7.73 14.98 11.91
CA GLN A 43 -8.54 14.00 11.19
C GLN A 43 -7.67 13.20 10.22
N VAL A 44 -6.77 13.87 9.50
CA VAL A 44 -5.86 13.21 8.56
C VAL A 44 -4.91 12.26 9.27
N ASP A 45 -4.38 12.64 10.44
CA ASP A 45 -3.53 11.77 11.27
C ASP A 45 -4.24 10.46 11.67
N ALA A 46 -5.52 10.53 12.06
CA ALA A 46 -6.31 9.33 12.33
C ALA A 46 -6.43 8.42 11.08
N PHE A 47 -6.63 9.00 9.89
CA PHE A 47 -6.66 8.23 8.65
C PHE A 47 -5.31 7.61 8.28
N PHE A 48 -4.20 8.27 8.60
CA PHE A 48 -2.88 7.67 8.45
C PHE A 48 -2.69 6.46 9.35
N GLY A 49 -3.18 6.51 10.59
CA GLY A 49 -3.20 5.35 11.48
C GLY A 49 -3.97 4.17 10.90
N ASP A 50 -5.15 4.43 10.31
CA ASP A 50 -5.95 3.41 9.64
C ASP A 50 -5.24 2.87 8.38
N LEU A 51 -4.61 3.73 7.58
CA LEU A 51 -3.85 3.35 6.40
C LEU A 51 -2.65 2.47 6.78
N PHE A 52 -1.85 2.87 7.76
CA PHE A 52 -0.69 2.11 8.23
C PHE A 52 -1.09 0.73 8.74
N LYS A 53 -2.20 0.66 9.49
CA LYS A 53 -2.76 -0.61 9.98
C LYS A 53 -3.21 -1.51 8.83
N GLY A 54 -3.89 -0.95 7.83
CA GLY A 54 -4.33 -1.69 6.63
C GLY A 54 -3.14 -2.26 5.85
N ILE A 55 -2.14 -1.44 5.56
CA ILE A 55 -0.91 -1.86 4.86
C ILE A 55 -0.17 -2.95 5.65
N SER A 56 0.00 -2.77 6.96
CA SER A 56 0.67 -3.76 7.80
C SER A 56 -0.06 -5.11 7.83
N ALA A 57 -1.40 -5.08 7.84
CA ALA A 57 -2.21 -6.30 7.80
C ALA A 57 -2.10 -7.02 6.45
N HIS A 58 -2.15 -6.28 5.34
CA HIS A 58 -1.95 -6.80 3.99
C HIS A 58 -0.59 -7.49 3.85
N PHE A 59 0.51 -6.82 4.23
CA PHE A 59 1.86 -7.40 4.18
C PHE A 59 1.99 -8.68 5.02
N ALA A 60 1.40 -8.68 6.22
CA ALA A 60 1.42 -9.87 7.08
C ALA A 60 0.64 -11.06 6.47
N LEU A 61 -0.46 -10.80 5.78
CA LEU A 61 -1.23 -11.81 5.06
C LEU A 61 -0.42 -12.38 3.89
N GLU A 62 0.18 -11.50 3.09
CA GLU A 62 0.98 -11.87 1.93
C GLU A 62 2.23 -12.68 2.34
N GLU A 63 2.93 -12.26 3.39
CA GLU A 63 4.05 -13.01 3.97
C GLU A 63 3.64 -14.38 4.49
N ARG A 64 2.46 -14.48 5.12
CA ARG A 64 1.91 -15.78 5.53
C ARG A 64 1.68 -16.66 4.30
N PHE A 65 1.07 -16.11 3.26
CA PHE A 65 0.80 -16.83 2.02
C PHE A 65 2.10 -17.32 1.35
N MET A 66 3.08 -16.42 1.20
CA MET A 66 4.40 -16.72 0.66
C MET A 66 5.10 -17.86 1.42
N ARG A 67 5.03 -17.83 2.77
CA ARG A 67 5.61 -18.87 3.62
C ARG A 67 4.89 -20.21 3.46
N GLU A 68 3.57 -20.22 3.41
CA GLU A 68 2.76 -21.44 3.25
C GLU A 68 3.01 -22.14 1.91
N HIS A 69 3.32 -21.37 0.86
CA HIS A 69 3.58 -21.88 -0.50
C HIS A 69 5.08 -22.07 -0.81
N GLY A 70 5.97 -21.83 0.17
CA GLY A 70 7.41 -22.02 -0.01
C GLY A 70 8.05 -21.06 -1.02
N TYR A 71 7.56 -19.82 -1.10
CA TYR A 71 8.10 -18.79 -1.99
C TYR A 71 9.58 -18.52 -1.70
N ASP A 72 10.43 -18.69 -2.71
CA ASP A 72 11.89 -18.68 -2.60
C ASP A 72 12.48 -17.31 -2.25
N GLN A 73 11.72 -16.23 -2.49
CA GLN A 73 12.13 -14.85 -2.22
C GLN A 73 11.44 -14.20 -1.02
N LEU A 74 10.80 -14.98 -0.14
CA LEU A 74 10.11 -14.46 1.04
C LEU A 74 10.97 -13.46 1.84
N THR A 75 12.23 -13.79 2.11
CA THR A 75 13.14 -12.92 2.88
C THR A 75 13.37 -11.58 2.20
N GLN A 76 13.52 -11.57 0.87
CA GLN A 76 13.73 -10.33 0.12
C GLN A 76 12.45 -9.51 0.12
N HIS A 77 11.31 -10.12 -0.23
CA HIS A 77 10.02 -9.44 -0.29
C HIS A 77 9.62 -8.84 1.07
N LYS A 78 9.81 -9.58 2.16
CA LYS A 78 9.58 -9.06 3.51
C LYS A 78 10.46 -7.83 3.82
N GLY A 79 11.73 -7.83 3.39
CA GLY A 79 12.59 -6.67 3.56
C GLY A 79 12.08 -5.43 2.80
N ASP A 80 11.41 -5.62 1.66
CA ASP A 80 10.72 -4.55 0.94
C ASP A 80 9.48 -4.04 1.67
N HIS A 81 8.67 -4.94 2.25
CA HIS A 81 7.55 -4.55 3.11
C HIS A 81 8.01 -3.69 4.30
N GLU A 82 9.10 -4.09 4.97
CA GLU A 82 9.68 -3.34 6.08
C GLU A 82 10.10 -1.92 5.63
N ARG A 83 10.77 -1.79 4.48
CA ARG A 83 11.12 -0.48 3.90
C ARG A 83 9.89 0.36 3.58
N LEU A 84 8.87 -0.23 2.97
CA LEU A 84 7.65 0.47 2.60
C LEU A 84 6.88 0.95 3.84
N LEU A 85 6.85 0.16 4.93
CA LEU A 85 6.26 0.59 6.20
C LEU A 85 7.00 1.78 6.80
N ASP A 86 8.34 1.79 6.74
CA ASP A 86 9.14 2.92 7.19
C ASP A 86 8.89 4.17 6.34
N GLU A 87 8.79 4.03 5.01
CA GLU A 87 8.45 5.17 4.14
C GLU A 87 7.06 5.77 4.43
N ILE A 88 6.06 4.95 4.76
CA ILE A 88 4.74 5.46 5.17
C ILE A 88 4.86 6.24 6.48
N ARG A 89 5.65 5.76 7.44
CA ARG A 89 5.89 6.49 8.70
C ARG A 89 6.57 7.83 8.44
N ASP A 90 7.58 7.87 7.57
CA ASP A 90 8.22 9.12 7.18
C ASP A 90 7.23 10.09 6.52
N ILE A 91 6.32 9.59 5.68
CA ILE A 91 5.23 10.39 5.11
C ILE A 91 4.31 10.96 6.20
N MET A 92 3.97 10.16 7.21
CA MET A 92 3.14 10.57 8.34
C MET A 92 3.82 11.64 9.19
N ASP A 93 5.08 11.42 9.56
CA ASP A 93 5.86 12.35 10.40
C ASP A 93 6.07 13.68 9.68
N ASP A 94 6.45 13.66 8.39
CA ASP A 94 6.58 14.86 7.58
C ASP A 94 5.26 15.65 7.51
N PHE A 95 4.12 14.97 7.41
CA PHE A 95 2.81 15.61 7.41
C PHE A 95 2.49 16.25 8.77
N VAL A 96 2.88 15.60 9.87
CA VAL A 96 2.72 16.14 11.23
C VAL A 96 3.61 17.36 11.49
N ASP A 97 4.75 17.46 10.82
CA ASP A 97 5.66 18.60 10.97
C ASP A 97 5.40 19.73 9.96
N ASP A 98 4.70 19.46 8.85
CA ASP A 98 4.38 20.47 7.83
C ASP A 98 3.40 21.52 8.36
N LYS A 99 3.79 22.79 8.26
CA LYS A 99 3.01 23.96 8.68
C LYS A 99 2.02 24.43 7.63
N GLU A 100 2.27 24.16 6.35
CA GLU A 100 1.50 24.67 5.22
C GLU A 100 0.62 23.60 4.57
N LEU A 101 0.72 22.33 5.00
CA LEU A 101 -0.11 21.21 4.51
C LEU A 101 -0.12 21.13 2.97
N ASP A 102 0.99 20.74 2.35
CA ASP A 102 1.05 20.49 0.91
C ASP A 102 0.39 19.15 0.55
N THR A 103 -0.93 19.20 0.32
CA THR A 103 -1.74 18.03 -0.03
C THR A 103 -1.39 17.42 -1.39
N ALA A 104 -0.87 18.22 -2.33
CA ALA A 104 -0.47 17.74 -3.65
C ALA A 104 0.82 16.92 -3.56
N ARG A 105 1.81 17.42 -2.83
CA ARG A 105 3.06 16.69 -2.57
C ARG A 105 2.81 15.40 -1.79
N LEU A 106 1.89 15.42 -0.81
CA LEU A 106 1.51 14.20 -0.10
C LEU A 106 0.87 13.16 -1.03
N ALA A 107 -0.05 13.59 -1.89
CA ALA A 107 -0.68 12.71 -2.88
C ALA A 107 0.34 12.06 -3.83
N GLU A 108 1.30 12.84 -4.33
CA GLU A 108 2.39 12.34 -5.17
C GLU A 108 3.24 11.27 -4.44
N ARG A 109 3.56 11.49 -3.17
CA ARG A 109 4.30 10.51 -2.36
C ARG A 109 3.52 9.22 -2.15
N LEU A 110 2.23 9.31 -1.86
CA LEU A 110 1.37 8.13 -1.68
C LEU A 110 1.21 7.34 -2.98
N GLU A 111 1.04 8.02 -4.12
CA GLU A 111 0.98 7.36 -5.43
C GLU A 111 2.31 6.66 -5.76
N ALA A 112 3.44 7.34 -5.55
CA ALA A 112 4.77 6.77 -5.77
C ALA A 112 5.09 5.61 -4.81
N TRP A 113 4.63 5.68 -3.57
CA TRP A 113 4.74 4.59 -2.61
C TRP A 113 3.96 3.36 -3.08
N PHE A 114 2.69 3.55 -3.47
CA PHE A 114 1.84 2.46 -3.94
C PHE A 114 2.41 1.81 -5.20
N ALA A 115 2.85 2.60 -6.19
CA ALA A 115 3.46 2.06 -7.40
C ALA A 115 4.70 1.20 -7.11
N ARG A 116 5.55 1.61 -6.16
CA ARG A 116 6.77 0.87 -5.78
C ARG A 116 6.48 -0.49 -5.14
N HIS A 117 5.40 -0.61 -4.36
CA HIS A 117 4.94 -1.90 -3.85
C HIS A 117 4.70 -2.89 -5.00
N PHE A 118 3.91 -2.48 -6.00
CA PHE A 118 3.57 -3.32 -7.15
C PHE A 118 4.73 -3.61 -8.11
N GLU A 119 5.61 -2.64 -8.34
CA GLU A 119 6.69 -2.76 -9.33
C GLU A 119 7.80 -3.72 -8.90
N THR A 120 8.05 -3.84 -7.59
CA THR A 120 9.28 -4.48 -7.12
C THR A 120 9.13 -6.00 -6.94
N HIS A 121 8.10 -6.47 -6.21
CA HIS A 121 8.05 -7.87 -5.78
C HIS A 121 6.69 -8.56 -6.02
N ASP A 122 5.56 -7.86 -5.95
CA ASP A 122 4.24 -8.40 -6.29
C ASP A 122 4.18 -8.93 -7.74
N ALA A 123 4.83 -8.24 -8.68
CA ALA A 123 4.89 -8.68 -10.07
C ALA A 123 5.59 -10.06 -10.23
N ARG A 124 6.54 -10.38 -9.35
CA ARG A 124 7.18 -11.70 -9.33
C ARG A 124 6.33 -12.71 -8.56
N LEU A 125 5.69 -12.29 -7.48
CA LEU A 125 4.73 -13.13 -6.76
C LEU A 125 3.59 -13.57 -7.69
N HIS A 126 3.06 -12.66 -8.52
CA HIS A 126 2.10 -12.96 -9.59
C HIS A 126 2.58 -14.10 -10.50
N LYS A 127 3.83 -14.04 -10.97
CA LYS A 127 4.40 -15.09 -11.84
C LYS A 127 4.58 -16.43 -11.13
N ALA A 128 4.92 -16.40 -9.85
CA ALA A 128 5.13 -17.61 -9.07
C ALA A 128 3.81 -18.30 -8.70
N LEU A 129 2.76 -17.53 -8.41
CA LEU A 129 1.47 -18.02 -7.92
C LEU A 129 0.41 -18.17 -9.02
N GLY A 130 0.46 -17.34 -10.07
CA GLY A 130 -0.49 -17.34 -11.19
C GLY A 130 -0.35 -18.53 -12.15
N ALA A 131 0.52 -19.50 -11.85
CA ALA A 131 0.72 -20.72 -12.65
C ALA A 131 0.01 -21.95 -12.07
N HIS A 132 -0.76 -21.83 -11.00
CA HIS A 132 -1.51 -22.97 -10.46
C HIS A 132 -2.88 -23.09 -11.15
N PRO A 133 -3.13 -24.19 -11.91
CA PRO A 133 -4.48 -24.48 -12.37
C PRO A 133 -5.33 -24.87 -11.16
N HIS A 134 -6.50 -24.24 -11.05
CA HIS A 134 -7.62 -24.77 -10.27
C HIS A 134 -8.04 -26.16 -10.79
#